data_AF-A0A1I6PZT4-F1
#
_entry.id   AF-A0A1I6PZT4-F1
#
_cell.length_a   1.000
_cell.length_b   1.000
_cell.length_c   1.000
_cell.angle_alpha   90.00
_cell.angle_beta   90.00
_cell.angle_gamma   90.00
#
_symmetry.space_group_name_H-M   'P 1'
#
loop_
_entity.id
_entity.type
_entity.pdbx_description
1 polymer ?
#
loop_
_entity_poly.entity_id
_entity_poly.type
_entity_poly.pdbx_seq_one_letter_code
_entity_poly.pdbx_strand_id
1 'polypeptide(L)'
;MALKQQQELKQTQRLSPLQMQVIKLVELNSVEVEDRIKQEIEDNPALEVSDSGPAGEEEENNDVPEDILSQEEIILGDYASEDDIPDYRLNGSDRKNETNIVEISYYDDKSLSDSLQEQIGLLQLDDQRQLIAQYIIGNLDENGYLQRDLQSISDDLLFQQQIEVSPLQMEDVLYEIQDLEPAGVGARNLRECLLLQLDRYEPTPAVEHAKEILSNYFEEFSRKHYDKIIRQMNITQDELRDAIHEIVSLNPKPGNALGGTLQTAMNNITPDFIVDSYNGEVSIQLNNSNVPSLQINRSFSEMLKGYNENKESMSNDDKQAILFMKQKVDSAKWFIDAVKQRQNTLQRTMEAIVNLQYDFFLTEDETQLKPMILKDVAERTGFDISTVSRVSNSKYVQTNTGIYPLKFFFSEAMQTNTGEDISSREVKLILKESIDNENPVKPLTDDQLTKILNEKGYVIARRTVAKYREQLNIPVARLRKKI
;
A
#
# COMPACT_ATOMS: atom_id res chain seq x y z
N MET A 1 -61.61 -4.47 8.05
CA MET A 1 -60.15 -4.57 8.18
C MET A 1 -59.76 -3.97 9.52
N ALA A 2 -59.34 -4.80 10.47
CA ALA A 2 -58.83 -4.30 11.75
C ALA A 2 -57.33 -4.06 11.63
N LEU A 3 -56.89 -2.81 11.80
CA LEU A 3 -55.47 -2.49 11.89
C LEU A 3 -54.90 -3.10 13.18
N LYS A 4 -53.96 -4.01 13.01
CA LYS A 4 -53.24 -4.64 14.12
C LYS A 4 -51.93 -3.89 14.29
N GLN A 5 -51.82 -3.08 15.35
CA GLN A 5 -50.58 -2.41 15.72
C GLN A 5 -49.72 -3.39 16.52
N GLN A 6 -48.54 -3.73 15.99
CA GLN A 6 -47.59 -4.62 16.65
C GLN A 6 -46.37 -3.79 17.03
N GLN A 7 -46.09 -3.68 18.33
CA GLN A 7 -44.88 -3.04 18.83
C GLN A 7 -43.74 -4.07 18.81
N GLU A 8 -42.72 -3.82 18.00
CA GLU A 8 -41.44 -4.55 18.04
C GLU A 8 -40.45 -3.78 18.92
N LEU A 9 -40.02 -4.42 20.01
CA LEU A 9 -38.93 -3.95 20.86
C LEU A 9 -37.60 -4.37 20.22
N LYS A 10 -36.99 -3.46 19.45
CA LYS A 10 -35.61 -3.62 18.95
C LYS A 10 -34.63 -3.15 20.03
N GLN A 11 -34.03 -4.09 20.75
CA GLN A 11 -32.89 -3.80 21.62
C GLN A 11 -31.66 -3.53 20.74
N THR A 12 -31.36 -2.26 20.52
CA THR A 12 -30.10 -1.86 19.88
C THR A 12 -29.06 -1.71 20.98
N GLN A 13 -28.11 -2.65 21.06
CA GLN A 13 -26.92 -2.46 21.88
C GLN A 13 -26.11 -1.32 21.24
N ARG A 14 -26.18 -0.12 21.83
CA ARG A 14 -25.29 0.98 21.47
C ARG A 14 -23.96 0.72 22.18
N LEU A 15 -22.90 0.50 21.41
CA LEU A 15 -21.55 0.39 21.94
C LEU A 15 -21.20 1.69 22.69
N SER A 16 -20.48 1.61 23.80
CA SER A 16 -20.06 2.83 24.49
C SER A 16 -19.07 3.62 23.61
N PRO A 17 -19.08 4.96 23.65
CA PRO A 17 -18.13 5.78 22.89
C PRO A 17 -16.67 5.38 23.13
N LEU A 18 -16.35 4.98 24.37
CA LEU A 18 -15.05 4.46 24.78
C LEU A 18 -14.71 3.15 24.04
N GLN A 19 -15.63 2.19 23.96
CA GLN A 19 -15.41 0.94 23.21
C GLN A 19 -15.18 1.19 21.72
N MET A 20 -15.87 2.18 21.13
CA MET A 20 -15.65 2.57 19.74
C MET A 20 -14.25 3.15 19.50
N GLN A 21 -13.72 3.90 20.47
CA GLN A 21 -12.39 4.50 20.35
C GLN A 21 -11.27 3.48 20.49
N VAL A 22 -11.42 2.43 21.32
CA VAL A 22 -10.49 1.28 21.34
C VAL A 22 -10.49 0.56 19.99
N ILE A 23 -11.68 0.29 19.42
CA ILE A 23 -11.79 -0.41 18.13
C ILE A 23 -11.13 0.40 17.01
N LYS A 24 -11.31 1.73 17.00
CA LYS A 24 -10.62 2.61 16.05
C LYS A 24 -9.11 2.52 16.21
N LEU A 25 -8.59 2.53 17.44
CA LEU A 25 -7.16 2.46 17.70
C LEU A 25 -6.52 1.18 17.13
N VAL A 26 -7.22 0.04 17.21
CA VAL A 26 -6.73 -1.26 16.69
C VAL A 26 -6.59 -1.28 15.17
N GLU A 27 -7.42 -0.52 14.47
CA GLU A 27 -7.42 -0.46 13.00
C GLU A 27 -6.25 0.36 12.45
N LEU A 28 -5.88 1.44 13.15
CA LEU A 28 -4.84 2.37 12.72
C LEU A 28 -3.47 1.68 12.53
N ASN A 29 -2.73 2.09 11.51
CA ASN A 29 -1.37 1.62 11.26
C ASN A 29 -0.38 2.18 12.31
N SER A 30 0.88 1.71 12.30
CA SER A 30 1.88 2.15 13.28
C SER A 30 2.18 3.66 13.21
N VAL A 31 2.20 4.25 12.01
CA VAL A 31 2.46 5.68 11.78
C VAL A 31 1.28 6.56 12.22
N GLU A 32 0.07 6.21 11.83
CA GLU A 32 -1.18 6.87 12.22
C GLU A 32 -1.37 6.88 13.75
N VAL A 33 -0.81 5.88 14.42
CA VAL A 33 -0.90 5.77 15.87
C VAL A 33 0.14 6.60 16.55
N GLU A 34 1.35 6.64 16.00
CA GLU A 34 2.36 7.59 16.43
C GLU A 34 1.81 9.01 16.35
N ASP A 35 1.17 9.36 15.23
CA ASP A 35 0.52 10.67 15.05
C ASP A 35 -0.63 10.88 16.04
N ARG A 36 -1.45 9.86 16.28
CA ARG A 36 -2.54 9.96 17.26
C ARG A 36 -2.03 10.10 18.69
N ILE A 37 -0.94 9.43 19.04
CA ILE A 37 -0.29 9.56 20.35
C ILE A 37 0.30 10.96 20.51
N LYS A 38 0.97 11.50 19.47
CA LYS A 38 1.48 12.88 19.48
C LYS A 38 0.35 13.88 19.70
N GLN A 39 -0.76 13.75 18.98
CA GLN A 39 -1.95 14.60 19.17
C GLN A 39 -2.49 14.50 20.61
N GLU A 40 -2.61 13.30 21.18
CA GLU A 40 -3.08 13.18 22.57
C GLU A 40 -2.11 13.75 23.61
N ILE A 41 -0.81 13.71 23.35
CA ILE A 41 0.18 14.36 24.22
C ILE A 41 0.01 15.89 24.17
N GLU A 42 -0.32 16.46 23.01
CA GLU A 42 -0.60 17.89 22.86
C GLU A 42 -1.90 18.32 23.55
N ASP A 43 -2.95 17.48 23.47
CA ASP A 43 -4.28 17.74 24.01
C ASP A 43 -4.40 17.45 25.52
N ASN A 44 -3.60 16.51 26.04
CA ASN A 44 -3.64 16.08 27.42
C ASN A 44 -2.31 16.32 28.18
N PRO A 45 -2.22 17.41 28.97
CA PRO A 45 -1.00 17.72 29.71
C PRO A 45 -0.67 16.72 30.83
N ALA A 46 -1.58 15.80 31.17
CA ALA A 46 -1.33 14.75 32.15
C ALA A 46 -0.60 13.53 31.56
N LEU A 47 -0.44 13.46 30.22
CA LEU A 47 0.23 12.37 29.52
C LEU A 47 1.69 12.74 29.25
N GLU A 48 2.62 11.85 29.60
CA GLU A 48 4.06 12.05 29.42
C GLU A 48 4.69 10.83 28.72
N VAL A 49 5.68 11.09 27.87
CA VAL A 49 6.50 10.06 27.24
C VAL A 49 7.65 9.70 28.18
N SER A 50 7.74 8.45 28.60
CA SER A 50 8.91 8.00 29.36
C SER A 50 10.07 7.73 28.40
N ASP A 51 11.22 8.37 28.67
CA ASP A 51 12.48 8.21 27.91
C ASP A 51 13.23 6.92 28.28
N SER A 52 12.63 6.09 29.13
CA SER A 52 13.13 4.77 29.51
C SER A 52 12.64 3.75 28.48
N GLY A 53 13.54 3.21 27.67
CA GLY A 53 13.25 2.14 26.71
C GLY A 53 12.61 0.90 27.37
N PRO A 54 12.16 -0.07 26.55
CA PRO A 54 11.38 -1.21 27.03
C PRO A 54 12.26 -2.20 27.80
N ALA A 55 12.45 -1.97 29.09
CA ALA A 55 13.08 -2.92 30.01
C ALA A 55 12.56 -2.72 31.43
N GLY A 56 11.89 -3.75 31.96
CA GLY A 56 11.58 -3.89 33.38
C GLY A 56 10.11 -3.73 33.72
N GLU A 57 9.44 -4.86 33.89
CA GLU A 57 8.21 -4.96 34.67
C GLU A 57 8.50 -4.49 36.11
N GLU A 58 8.19 -3.24 36.42
CA GLU A 58 7.96 -2.81 37.81
C GLU A 58 6.46 -2.53 37.94
N GLU A 59 5.75 -3.49 38.54
CA GLU A 59 4.39 -3.30 39.05
C GLU A 59 4.41 -2.25 40.17
N GLU A 60 4.31 -0.96 39.82
CA GLU A 60 3.91 0.06 40.80
C GLU A 60 2.38 0.10 40.90
N ASN A 61 1.93 -0.53 41.98
CA ASN A 61 0.56 -0.66 42.44
C ASN A 61 -0.05 0.73 42.73
N ASN A 62 -0.71 1.33 41.74
CA ASN A 62 -1.47 2.58 41.90
C ASN A 62 -2.93 2.28 42.28
N ASP A 63 -3.14 1.94 43.55
CA ASP A 63 -4.46 1.93 44.20
C ASP A 63 -4.96 3.39 44.33
N VAL A 64 -5.98 3.74 43.54
CA VAL A 64 -6.83 4.91 43.76
C VAL A 64 -8.23 4.39 44.00
N PRO A 65 -8.95 4.79 45.08
CA PRO A 65 -10.22 4.18 45.43
C PRO A 65 -11.27 4.43 44.33
N GLU A 66 -11.89 3.35 43.84
CA GLU A 66 -13.13 3.38 43.07
C GLU A 66 -14.26 3.90 43.98
N ASP A 67 -14.68 5.14 43.77
CA ASP A 67 -16.01 5.58 44.22
C ASP A 67 -16.85 5.98 43.01
N ILE A 68 -17.99 5.32 42.94
CA ILE A 68 -18.98 5.25 41.87
C ILE A 68 -19.67 6.61 41.73
N LEU A 69 -19.53 7.28 40.59
CA LEU A 69 -20.35 8.46 40.27
C LEU A 69 -21.73 8.04 39.77
N SER A 70 -22.76 8.70 40.33
CA SER A 70 -24.18 8.48 40.03
C SER A 70 -24.57 9.04 38.66
N GLN A 71 -25.60 8.41 38.09
CA GLN A 71 -26.17 8.65 36.75
C GLN A 71 -26.71 10.08 36.49
N GLU A 72 -26.65 10.96 37.48
CA GLU A 72 -27.19 12.32 37.44
C GLU A 72 -26.12 13.38 37.07
N GLU A 73 -24.82 13.09 37.17
CA GLU A 73 -23.74 14.01 36.75
C GLU A 73 -23.39 13.89 35.25
N ILE A 74 -23.89 12.86 34.55
CA ILE A 74 -23.67 12.65 33.11
C ILE A 74 -24.51 13.60 32.23
N ILE A 75 -25.57 14.22 32.78
CA ILE A 75 -26.59 14.94 32.00
C ILE A 75 -26.32 16.46 31.89
N LEU A 76 -25.34 17.00 32.63
CA LEU A 76 -25.08 18.45 32.68
C LEU A 76 -23.87 18.93 31.85
N GLY A 77 -23.23 18.04 31.09
CA GLY A 77 -21.96 18.32 30.39
C GLY A 77 -22.04 18.69 28.91
N ASP A 78 -23.23 18.70 28.30
CA ASP A 78 -23.40 18.80 26.83
C ASP A 78 -23.70 20.24 26.33
N TYR A 79 -23.35 21.27 27.11
CA TYR A 79 -23.50 22.68 26.72
C TYR A 79 -22.30 23.51 27.19
N ALA A 80 -21.14 23.30 26.57
CA ALA A 80 -20.08 24.30 26.52
C ALA A 80 -19.32 24.17 25.20
N SER A 81 -19.46 25.20 24.38
CA SER A 81 -19.05 25.38 23.00
C SER A 81 -17.53 25.17 22.76
N GLU A 82 -17.18 24.66 21.58
CA GLU A 82 -15.83 24.36 21.08
C GLU A 82 -14.95 25.57 20.69
N ASP A 83 -15.34 26.82 20.99
CA ASP A 83 -14.61 28.00 20.53
C ASP A 83 -14.18 28.89 21.71
N ASP A 84 -13.01 28.64 22.30
CA ASP A 84 -12.15 29.66 22.91
C ASP A 84 -10.81 29.02 23.35
N ILE A 85 -9.81 29.09 22.46
CA ILE A 85 -8.41 28.81 22.81
C ILE A 85 -7.85 30.10 23.43
N PRO A 86 -7.44 30.14 24.71
CA PRO A 86 -6.98 31.39 25.32
C PRO A 86 -5.59 31.83 24.81
N ASP A 87 -5.48 33.12 24.48
CA ASP A 87 -4.30 33.81 23.90
C ASP A 87 -2.99 33.76 24.71
N TYR A 88 -2.97 33.13 25.90
CA TYR A 88 -1.75 33.07 26.71
C TYR A 88 -0.72 32.03 26.22
N ARG A 89 -1.07 31.17 25.25
CA ARG A 89 -0.14 30.20 24.64
C ARG A 89 0.73 30.77 23.51
N LEU A 90 0.55 32.03 23.13
CA LEU A 90 1.28 32.65 22.01
C LEU A 90 2.58 33.39 22.38
N ASN A 91 2.93 33.53 23.67
CA ASN A 91 4.14 34.25 24.10
C ASN A 91 4.99 33.42 25.06
N GLY A 92 5.65 32.39 24.54
CA GLY A 92 6.73 31.66 25.20
C GLY A 92 8.04 31.91 24.46
N SER A 93 8.97 32.59 25.14
CA SER A 93 10.20 33.19 24.61
C SER A 93 11.18 32.24 23.93
N ASP A 94 11.75 32.75 22.84
CA ASP A 94 12.96 32.31 22.14
C ASP A 94 14.06 31.80 23.09
N ARG A 95 14.15 30.48 23.22
CA ARG A 95 15.42 29.83 23.59
C ARG A 95 16.03 29.30 22.30
N LYS A 96 17.06 29.98 21.84
CA LYS A 96 18.06 29.49 20.88
C LYS A 96 18.67 28.19 21.41
N ASN A 97 18.02 27.08 21.12
CA ASN A 97 18.75 25.86 20.82
C ASN A 97 19.21 26.05 19.37
N GLU A 98 20.51 26.24 19.17
CA GLU A 98 21.14 25.94 17.88
C GLU A 98 20.87 24.46 17.63
N THR A 99 19.73 24.18 17.00
CA THR A 99 19.55 22.97 16.24
C THR A 99 20.71 22.98 15.27
N ASN A 100 21.63 22.04 15.43
CA ASN A 100 22.45 21.59 14.32
C ASN A 100 21.43 21.21 13.24
N ILE A 101 21.18 22.15 12.32
CA ILE A 101 20.47 21.88 11.09
C ILE A 101 21.42 20.91 10.39
N VAL A 102 21.19 19.63 10.62
CA VAL A 102 21.71 18.60 9.75
C VAL A 102 21.16 18.98 8.40
N GLU A 103 21.99 19.56 7.53
CA GLU A 103 21.67 19.70 6.12
C GLU A 103 21.53 18.27 5.60
N ILE A 104 20.30 17.74 5.73
CA ILE A 104 19.88 16.55 5.02
C ILE A 104 19.93 16.98 3.56
N SER A 105 21.03 16.64 2.89
CA SER A 105 21.10 16.75 1.44
C SER A 105 20.08 15.77 0.90
N TYR A 106 18.90 16.28 0.57
CA TYR A 106 17.95 15.55 -0.25
C TYR A 106 18.63 15.33 -1.59
N TYR A 107 18.92 14.07 -1.91
CA TYR A 107 19.24 13.69 -3.28
C TYR A 107 17.94 13.85 -4.05
N ASP A 108 17.82 14.97 -4.77
CA ASP A 108 16.73 15.16 -5.71
C ASP A 108 17.06 14.30 -6.93
N ASP A 109 16.51 13.10 -6.97
CA ASP A 109 16.62 12.24 -8.14
C ASP A 109 15.90 12.97 -9.28
N LYS A 110 16.66 13.45 -10.26
CA LYS A 110 16.14 14.21 -11.40
C LYS A 110 15.03 13.43 -12.08
N SER A 111 13.85 14.03 -12.21
CA SER A 111 12.75 13.40 -12.94
C SER A 111 13.06 13.34 -14.45
N LEU A 112 12.36 12.46 -15.18
CA LEU A 112 12.43 12.41 -16.64
C LEU A 112 12.17 13.81 -17.24
N SER A 113 11.17 14.51 -16.70
CA SER A 113 10.79 15.85 -17.14
C SER A 113 11.92 16.86 -16.92
N ASP A 114 12.64 16.78 -15.81
CA ASP A 114 13.77 17.67 -15.52
C ASP A 114 14.95 17.41 -16.48
N SER A 115 15.26 16.14 -16.74
CA SER A 115 16.29 15.76 -17.71
C SER A 115 15.95 16.25 -19.12
N LEU A 116 14.70 16.14 -19.55
CA LEU A 116 14.26 16.62 -20.85
C LEU A 116 14.28 18.16 -20.92
N GLN A 117 13.89 18.85 -19.85
CA GLN A 117 13.98 20.31 -19.78
C GLN A 117 15.43 20.81 -19.86
N GLU A 118 16.37 20.14 -19.20
CA GLU A 118 17.80 20.44 -19.33
C GLU A 118 18.28 20.26 -20.78
N GLN A 119 17.86 19.18 -21.46
CA GLN A 119 18.24 18.92 -22.85
C GLN A 119 17.64 19.95 -23.83
N ILE A 120 16.39 20.36 -23.61
CA ILE A 120 15.79 21.45 -24.40
C ILE A 120 16.52 22.77 -24.18
N GLY A 121 16.96 23.05 -22.95
CA GLY A 121 17.78 24.23 -22.66
C GLY A 121 19.13 24.23 -23.39
N LEU A 122 19.63 23.07 -23.81
CA LEU A 122 20.86 22.93 -24.60
C LEU A 122 20.62 23.10 -26.12
N LEU A 123 19.39 22.90 -26.59
CA LEU A 123 19.00 23.15 -27.97
C LEU A 123 18.81 24.67 -28.21
N GLN A 124 19.40 25.19 -29.28
CA GLN A 124 19.19 26.59 -29.70
C GLN A 124 17.83 26.73 -30.39
N LEU A 125 16.76 26.74 -29.60
CA LEU A 125 15.39 26.91 -30.07
C LEU A 125 14.93 28.37 -29.92
N ASP A 126 14.00 28.79 -30.77
CA ASP A 126 13.31 30.07 -30.59
C ASP A 126 12.51 30.06 -29.29
N ASP A 127 12.37 31.22 -28.63
CA ASP A 127 11.64 31.37 -27.35
C ASP A 127 10.22 30.76 -27.41
N GLN A 128 9.55 30.87 -28.57
CA GLN A 128 8.23 30.26 -28.79
C GLN A 128 8.28 28.73 -28.86
N ARG A 129 9.30 28.15 -29.52
CA ARG A 129 9.47 26.69 -29.62
C ARG A 129 9.83 26.08 -28.27
N GLN A 130 10.70 26.75 -27.51
CA GLN A 130 11.08 26.31 -26.17
C GLN A 130 9.86 26.24 -25.23
N LEU A 131 8.96 27.22 -25.31
CA LEU A 131 7.74 27.27 -24.52
C LEU A 131 6.75 26.16 -24.90
N ILE A 132 6.57 25.92 -26.20
CA ILE A 132 5.77 24.79 -26.71
C ILE A 132 6.36 23.47 -26.21
N ALA A 133 7.68 23.33 -26.29
CA ALA A 133 8.34 22.09 -25.93
C ALA A 133 8.29 21.80 -24.42
N GLN A 134 8.43 22.83 -23.58
CA GLN A 134 8.22 22.72 -22.13
C GLN A 134 6.78 22.27 -21.82
N TYR A 135 5.80 22.80 -22.56
CA TYR A 135 4.40 22.40 -22.40
C TYR A 135 4.18 20.94 -22.82
N ILE A 136 4.77 20.49 -23.94
CA ILE A 136 4.69 19.09 -24.38
C ILE A 136 5.34 18.17 -23.35
N ILE A 137 6.54 18.49 -22.85
CA ILE A 137 7.22 17.72 -21.80
C ILE A 137 6.35 17.60 -20.54
N GLY A 138 5.70 18.69 -20.14
CA GLY A 138 4.80 18.69 -18.98
C GLY A 138 3.55 17.81 -19.15
N ASN A 139 3.19 17.44 -20.38
CA ASN A 139 2.08 16.54 -20.69
C ASN A 139 2.53 15.10 -20.98
N LEU A 140 3.82 14.78 -20.82
CA LEU A 140 4.32 13.42 -20.91
C LEU A 140 3.93 12.62 -19.65
N ASP A 141 3.53 11.37 -19.85
CA ASP A 141 3.29 10.41 -18.78
C ASP A 141 4.63 9.91 -18.18
N GLU A 142 4.60 9.30 -16.99
CA GLU A 142 5.77 8.68 -16.33
C GLU A 142 6.46 7.64 -17.22
N ASN A 143 5.70 7.02 -18.13
CA ASN A 143 6.19 6.06 -19.11
C ASN A 143 6.90 6.70 -20.32
N GLY A 144 6.82 8.04 -20.47
CA GLY A 144 7.37 8.82 -21.59
C GLY A 144 6.44 8.98 -22.81
N TYR A 145 5.15 8.64 -22.68
CA TYR A 145 4.15 8.73 -23.75
C TYR A 145 3.37 10.04 -23.71
N LEU A 146 3.04 10.58 -24.88
CA LEU A 146 2.13 11.70 -25.02
C LEU A 146 0.69 11.17 -25.16
N GLN A 147 -0.08 11.20 -24.08
CA GLN A 147 -1.47 10.71 -24.09
C GLN A 147 -2.47 11.73 -24.66
N ARG A 148 -2.12 13.02 -24.63
CA ARG A 148 -3.00 14.10 -25.11
C ARG A 148 -2.78 14.35 -26.60
N ASP A 149 -3.86 14.66 -27.30
CA ASP A 149 -3.81 15.01 -28.72
C ASP A 149 -3.22 16.41 -28.92
N LEU A 150 -2.50 16.62 -30.02
CA LEU A 150 -1.85 17.91 -30.31
C LEU A 150 -2.85 19.04 -30.51
N GLN A 151 -4.06 18.72 -30.99
CA GLN A 151 -5.14 19.71 -31.11
C GLN A 151 -5.53 20.26 -29.73
N SER A 152 -5.70 19.38 -28.74
CA SER A 152 -6.04 19.81 -27.38
C SER A 152 -4.92 20.62 -26.72
N ILE A 153 -3.66 20.26 -26.99
CA ILE A 153 -2.50 21.00 -26.51
C ILE A 153 -2.45 22.40 -27.16
N SER A 154 -2.79 22.50 -28.44
CA SER A 154 -2.84 23.77 -29.19
C SER A 154 -3.92 24.70 -28.65
N ASP A 155 -5.10 24.17 -28.37
CA ASP A 155 -6.20 24.94 -27.79
C ASP A 155 -5.81 25.47 -26.39
N ASP A 156 -5.19 24.63 -25.56
CA ASP A 156 -4.76 25.04 -24.21
C ASP A 156 -3.70 26.16 -24.25
N LEU A 157 -2.73 26.07 -25.17
CA LEU A 157 -1.71 27.12 -25.38
C LEU A 157 -2.35 28.44 -25.83
N LEU A 158 -3.38 28.37 -26.68
CA LEU A 158 -4.14 29.55 -27.11
C LEU A 158 -4.89 30.19 -25.94
N PHE A 159 -5.54 29.40 -25.08
CA PHE A 159 -6.32 29.90 -23.94
C PHE A 159 -5.45 30.44 -22.80
N GLN A 160 -4.34 29.77 -22.47
CA GLN A 160 -3.52 30.09 -21.31
C GLN A 160 -2.46 31.16 -21.61
N GLN A 161 -1.85 31.09 -22.79
CA GLN A 161 -0.70 31.94 -23.13
C GLN A 161 -0.95 32.89 -24.30
N GLN A 162 -2.14 32.86 -24.90
CA GLN A 162 -2.52 33.68 -26.06
C GLN A 162 -1.59 33.48 -27.28
N ILE A 163 -0.97 32.31 -27.40
CA ILE A 163 -0.10 31.98 -28.53
C ILE A 163 -0.91 31.15 -29.52
N GLU A 164 -1.06 31.66 -30.74
CA GLU A 164 -1.63 30.90 -31.85
C GLU A 164 -0.52 30.03 -32.46
N VAL A 165 -0.57 28.74 -32.16
CA VAL A 165 0.37 27.74 -32.71
C VAL A 165 -0.36 26.94 -33.78
N SER A 166 0.24 26.84 -34.96
CA SER A 166 -0.28 25.94 -35.99
C SER A 166 -0.02 24.49 -35.59
N PRO A 167 -0.94 23.54 -35.85
CA PRO A 167 -0.68 22.12 -35.63
C PRO A 167 0.63 21.61 -36.26
N LEU A 168 1.01 22.16 -37.41
CA LEU A 168 2.25 21.82 -38.10
C LEU A 168 3.50 22.24 -37.30
N GLN A 169 3.50 23.42 -36.70
CA GLN A 169 4.62 23.89 -35.87
C GLN A 169 4.75 23.05 -34.59
N MET A 170 3.64 22.55 -34.06
CA MET A 170 3.66 21.68 -32.89
C MET A 170 4.20 20.29 -33.24
N GLU A 171 3.90 19.77 -34.43
CA GLU A 171 4.50 18.53 -34.91
C GLU A 171 6.01 18.67 -35.14
N ASP A 172 6.48 19.79 -35.69
CA ASP A 172 7.92 20.06 -35.84
C ASP A 172 8.64 20.03 -34.48
N VAL A 173 8.09 20.71 -33.47
CA VAL A 173 8.66 20.69 -32.10
C VAL A 173 8.55 19.31 -31.46
N LEU A 174 7.48 18.56 -31.74
CA LEU A 174 7.37 17.17 -31.28
C LEU A 174 8.48 16.29 -31.87
N TYR A 175 8.82 16.45 -33.15
CA TYR A 175 9.95 15.71 -33.75
C TYR A 175 11.29 16.06 -33.10
N GLU A 176 11.51 17.34 -32.77
CA GLU A 176 12.70 17.78 -32.03
C GLU A 176 12.75 17.13 -30.62
N ILE A 177 11.60 17.02 -29.93
CA ILE A 177 11.50 16.32 -28.63
C ILE A 177 11.74 14.82 -28.79
N GLN A 178 11.23 14.20 -29.86
CA GLN A 178 11.42 12.77 -30.13
C GLN A 178 12.88 12.40 -30.45
N ASP A 179 13.72 13.37 -30.79
CA ASP A 179 15.17 13.20 -30.98
C ASP A 179 15.97 13.27 -29.67
N LEU A 180 15.36 13.73 -28.58
CA LEU A 180 15.98 13.79 -27.25
C LEU A 180 16.26 12.40 -26.65
N GLU A 181 17.07 12.35 -25.60
CA GLU A 181 17.30 11.12 -24.82
C GLU A 181 16.37 11.08 -23.59
N PRO A 182 15.73 9.95 -23.28
CA PRO A 182 15.85 8.62 -23.89
C PRO A 182 15.07 8.42 -25.22
N ALA A 183 15.59 7.54 -26.09
CA ALA A 183 14.99 7.26 -27.40
C ALA A 183 13.55 6.72 -27.28
N GLY A 184 12.62 7.29 -28.04
CA GLY A 184 11.19 6.93 -28.03
C GLY A 184 10.33 7.73 -27.04
N VAL A 185 10.89 8.74 -26.38
CA VAL A 185 10.13 9.75 -25.61
C VAL A 185 9.26 10.59 -26.55
N GLY A 186 8.07 10.98 -26.09
CA GLY A 186 7.15 11.80 -26.88
C GLY A 186 6.40 11.02 -27.97
N ALA A 187 6.48 9.69 -27.95
CA ALA A 187 5.65 8.85 -28.80
C ALA A 187 4.18 8.91 -28.37
N ARG A 188 3.25 8.89 -29.33
CA ARG A 188 1.81 8.82 -29.06
C ARG A 188 1.35 7.39 -28.80
N ASN A 189 2.07 6.41 -29.36
CA ASN A 189 1.75 4.99 -29.26
C ASN A 189 3.01 4.12 -29.12
N LEU A 190 2.86 2.91 -28.57
CA LEU A 190 3.96 1.92 -28.48
C LEU A 190 4.62 1.65 -29.85
N ARG A 191 3.81 1.61 -30.92
CA ARG A 191 4.31 1.42 -32.29
C ARG A 191 5.29 2.52 -32.70
N GLU A 192 4.92 3.77 -32.43
CA GLU A 192 5.74 4.95 -32.75
C GLU A 192 6.99 4.97 -31.88
N CYS A 193 6.88 4.65 -30.59
CA CYS A 193 8.02 4.53 -29.68
C CYS A 193 9.08 3.54 -30.21
N LEU A 194 8.65 2.33 -30.59
CA LEU A 194 9.55 1.31 -31.11
C LEU A 194 10.15 1.70 -32.47
N LEU A 195 9.39 2.36 -33.34
CA LEU A 195 9.91 2.86 -34.62
C LEU A 195 10.97 3.95 -34.41
N LEU A 196 10.71 4.92 -33.53
CA LEU A 196 11.66 5.98 -33.17
C LEU A 196 12.96 5.41 -32.59
N GLN A 197 12.87 4.33 -31.80
CA GLN A 197 14.05 3.64 -31.31
C GLN A 197 14.81 2.95 -32.44
N LEU A 198 14.13 2.21 -33.32
CA LEU A 198 14.74 1.53 -34.47
C LEU A 198 15.34 2.49 -35.50
N ASP A 199 14.84 3.72 -35.58
CA ASP A 199 15.41 4.75 -36.45
C ASP A 199 16.81 5.21 -36.01
N ARG A 200 17.16 5.03 -34.74
CA ARG A 200 18.50 5.32 -34.21
C ARG A 200 19.50 4.15 -34.35
N TYR A 201 19.02 2.93 -34.62
CA TYR A 201 19.89 1.77 -34.84
C TYR A 201 20.44 1.74 -36.27
N GLU A 202 21.59 1.09 -36.45
CA GLU A 202 22.16 0.87 -37.78
C GLU A 202 21.20 0.06 -38.67
N PRO A 203 21.08 0.42 -39.96
CA PRO A 203 20.18 -0.26 -40.89
C PRO A 203 20.74 -1.64 -41.24
N THR A 204 20.43 -2.62 -40.39
CA THR A 204 20.61 -4.05 -40.69
C THR A 204 19.34 -4.59 -41.35
N PRO A 205 19.43 -5.68 -42.15
CA PRO A 205 18.23 -6.30 -42.73
C PRO A 205 17.21 -6.72 -41.67
N ALA A 206 17.67 -7.14 -40.48
CA ALA A 206 16.80 -7.46 -39.34
C ALA A 206 16.04 -6.22 -38.82
N VAL A 207 16.69 -5.06 -38.74
CA VAL A 207 16.07 -3.79 -38.34
C VAL A 207 15.08 -3.30 -39.39
N GLU A 208 15.38 -3.45 -40.67
CA GLU A 208 14.45 -3.08 -41.75
C GLU A 208 13.19 -3.95 -41.74
N HIS A 209 13.35 -5.27 -41.57
CA HIS A 209 12.23 -6.18 -41.36
C HIS A 209 11.45 -5.85 -40.08
N ALA A 210 12.13 -5.49 -38.98
CA ALA A 210 11.48 -5.07 -37.74
C ALA A 210 10.63 -3.80 -37.94
N LYS A 211 11.15 -2.78 -38.65
CA LYS A 211 10.40 -1.56 -39.00
C LYS A 211 9.17 -1.87 -39.85
N GLU A 212 9.30 -2.76 -40.83
CA GLU A 212 8.19 -3.16 -41.69
C GLU A 212 7.12 -3.94 -40.91
N ILE A 213 7.53 -4.82 -39.98
CA ILE A 213 6.61 -5.59 -39.12
C ILE A 213 5.82 -4.64 -38.23
N LEU A 214 6.49 -3.67 -37.61
CA LEU A 214 5.85 -2.70 -36.72
C LEU A 214 4.96 -1.71 -37.47
N SER A 215 5.30 -1.34 -38.71
CA SER A 215 4.51 -0.40 -39.50
C SER A 215 3.23 -1.03 -40.05
N ASN A 216 3.35 -2.18 -40.72
CA ASN A 216 2.27 -2.77 -41.50
C ASN A 216 1.56 -3.94 -40.79
N TYR A 217 2.25 -4.67 -39.91
CA TYR A 217 1.77 -5.94 -39.34
C TYR A 217 1.72 -5.95 -37.80
N PHE A 218 1.65 -4.78 -37.16
CA PHE A 218 1.66 -4.66 -35.69
C PHE A 218 0.58 -5.51 -34.99
N GLU A 219 -0.64 -5.54 -35.53
CA GLU A 219 -1.73 -6.35 -34.95
C GLU A 219 -1.47 -7.85 -35.08
N GLU A 220 -0.88 -8.28 -36.19
CA GLU A 220 -0.56 -9.68 -36.44
C GLU A 220 0.61 -10.15 -35.58
N PHE A 221 1.59 -9.26 -35.39
CA PHE A 221 2.73 -9.44 -34.49
C PHE A 221 2.26 -9.56 -33.03
N SER A 222 1.41 -8.65 -32.56
CA SER A 222 0.83 -8.68 -31.21
C SER A 222 0.05 -9.97 -30.94
N ARG A 223 -0.65 -10.49 -31.96
CA ARG A 223 -1.41 -11.76 -31.89
C ARG A 223 -0.56 -13.02 -32.12
N LYS A 224 0.74 -12.88 -32.36
CA LYS A 224 1.70 -13.96 -32.68
C LYS A 224 1.30 -14.78 -33.91
N HIS A 225 0.71 -14.16 -34.93
CA HIS A 225 0.39 -14.81 -36.20
C HIS A 225 1.60 -14.84 -37.14
N TYR A 226 2.72 -15.44 -36.68
CA TYR A 226 3.98 -15.49 -37.41
C TYR A 226 3.83 -16.13 -38.81
N ASP A 227 2.97 -17.14 -38.95
CA ASP A 227 2.70 -17.80 -40.24
C ASP A 227 2.11 -16.85 -41.30
N LYS A 228 1.37 -15.82 -40.88
CA LYS A 228 0.81 -14.81 -41.80
C LYS A 228 1.87 -13.80 -42.22
N ILE A 229 2.68 -13.35 -41.25
CA ILE A 229 3.78 -12.41 -41.47
C ILE A 229 4.80 -13.00 -42.45
N ILE A 230 5.20 -14.26 -42.24
CA ILE A 230 6.11 -14.99 -43.15
C ILE A 230 5.57 -15.00 -44.58
N ARG A 231 4.28 -15.29 -44.76
CA ARG A 231 3.65 -15.36 -46.09
C ARG A 231 3.48 -14.01 -46.77
N GLN A 232 3.28 -12.94 -46.00
CA GLN A 232 3.06 -11.61 -46.54
C GLN A 232 4.36 -10.88 -46.84
N MET A 233 5.39 -11.06 -46.01
CA MET A 233 6.71 -10.48 -46.18
C MET A 233 7.66 -11.30 -47.06
N ASN A 234 7.32 -12.57 -47.36
CA ASN A 234 8.18 -13.51 -48.07
C ASN A 234 9.58 -13.69 -47.43
N ILE A 235 9.66 -13.61 -46.10
CA ILE A 235 10.89 -13.82 -45.34
C ILE A 235 11.00 -15.27 -44.84
N THR A 236 12.21 -15.71 -44.56
CA THR A 236 12.46 -17.00 -43.92
C THR A 236 12.10 -16.96 -42.43
N GLN A 237 11.94 -18.15 -41.83
CA GLN A 237 11.63 -18.27 -40.40
C GLN A 237 12.79 -17.75 -39.51
N ASP A 238 14.03 -17.86 -39.99
CA ASP A 238 15.22 -17.38 -39.28
C ASP A 238 15.30 -15.84 -39.34
N GLU A 239 15.05 -15.22 -40.49
CA GLU A 239 14.99 -13.75 -40.62
C GLU A 239 13.88 -13.14 -39.76
N LEU A 240 12.71 -13.79 -39.68
CA LEU A 240 11.65 -13.35 -38.78
C LEU A 240 12.08 -13.46 -37.30
N ARG A 241 12.81 -14.51 -36.93
CA ARG A 241 13.30 -14.69 -35.56
C ARG A 241 14.28 -13.59 -35.18
N ASP A 242 15.19 -13.22 -36.09
CA ASP A 242 16.15 -12.15 -35.89
C ASP A 242 15.43 -10.79 -35.75
N ALA A 243 14.45 -10.49 -36.61
CA ALA A 243 13.64 -9.28 -36.48
C ALA A 243 12.82 -9.23 -35.17
N ILE A 244 12.27 -10.36 -34.72
CA ILE A 244 11.58 -10.44 -33.42
C ILE A 244 12.56 -10.19 -32.27
N HIS A 245 13.78 -10.73 -32.36
CA HIS A 245 14.80 -10.55 -31.33
C HIS A 245 15.18 -9.07 -31.17
N GLU A 246 15.37 -8.36 -32.28
CA GLU A 246 15.60 -6.91 -32.28
C GLU A 246 14.43 -6.17 -31.62
N ILE A 247 13.17 -6.44 -32.01
CA ILE A 247 11.99 -5.79 -31.42
C ILE A 247 11.89 -6.03 -29.91
N VAL A 248 12.22 -7.25 -29.44
CA VAL A 248 12.16 -7.60 -28.02
C VAL A 248 13.29 -6.96 -27.21
N SER A 249 14.42 -6.64 -27.85
CA SER A 249 15.54 -5.95 -27.21
C SER A 249 15.27 -4.46 -26.97
N LEU A 250 14.24 -3.88 -27.60
CA LEU A 250 13.88 -2.48 -27.45
C LEU A 250 13.19 -2.20 -26.11
N ASN A 251 13.26 -0.95 -25.66
CA ASN A 251 12.70 -0.52 -24.38
C ASN A 251 11.31 0.10 -24.59
N PRO A 252 10.20 -0.60 -24.26
CA PRO A 252 8.84 -0.10 -24.52
C PRO A 252 8.42 1.03 -23.56
N LYS A 253 9.23 1.40 -22.57
CA LYS A 253 8.92 2.42 -21.55
C LYS A 253 10.17 3.22 -21.22
N PRO A 254 10.53 4.22 -22.05
CA PRO A 254 11.76 4.97 -21.88
C PRO A 254 11.81 5.76 -20.55
N GLY A 255 10.66 6.15 -20.00
CA GLY A 255 10.60 6.90 -18.73
C GLY A 255 10.97 6.12 -17.46
N ASN A 256 10.93 4.78 -17.49
CA ASN A 256 11.13 3.97 -16.28
C ASN A 256 12.59 3.90 -15.82
N ALA A 257 13.55 4.21 -16.68
CA ALA A 257 14.97 4.18 -16.34
C ALA A 257 15.40 5.36 -15.45
N LEU A 258 14.66 6.47 -15.47
CA LEU A 258 14.99 7.71 -14.73
C LEU A 258 14.10 7.95 -13.51
N GLY A 259 12.84 7.49 -13.50
CA GLY A 259 11.86 7.83 -12.45
C GLY A 259 11.68 6.81 -11.31
N GLY A 260 12.42 5.69 -11.31
CA GLY A 260 12.07 4.54 -10.48
C GLY A 260 12.46 4.60 -8.99
N THR A 261 13.44 5.41 -8.61
CA THR A 261 14.02 5.36 -7.25
C THR A 261 13.14 6.03 -6.21
N LEU A 262 12.56 7.20 -6.52
CA LEU A 262 11.70 7.94 -5.59
C LEU A 262 10.40 7.19 -5.27
N GLN A 263 9.75 6.60 -6.28
CA GLN A 263 8.55 5.78 -6.09
C GLN A 263 8.84 4.50 -5.28
N THR A 264 10.02 3.91 -5.47
CA THR A 264 10.43 2.70 -4.74
C THR A 264 10.73 3.03 -3.28
N ALA A 265 11.35 4.18 -3.01
CA ALA A 265 11.59 4.66 -1.65
C ALA A 265 10.29 4.99 -0.90
N MET A 266 9.29 5.57 -1.57
CA MET A 266 7.97 5.83 -1.00
C MET A 266 7.13 4.55 -0.74
N ASN A 267 7.46 3.44 -1.42
CA ASN A 267 6.77 2.15 -1.26
C ASN A 267 7.42 1.22 -0.21
N ASN A 268 8.34 1.72 0.61
CA ASN A 268 8.89 0.92 1.71
C ASN A 268 7.80 0.65 2.76
N ILE A 269 7.32 -0.58 2.78
CA ILE A 269 6.34 -1.05 3.77
C ILE A 269 7.08 -1.32 5.08
N THR A 270 6.78 -0.54 6.12
CA THR A 270 7.23 -0.85 7.48
C THR A 270 6.33 -1.93 8.09
N PRO A 271 6.86 -3.11 8.44
CA PRO A 271 6.05 -4.20 8.99
C PRO A 271 5.73 -3.96 10.47
N ASP A 272 4.52 -4.33 10.89
CA ASP A 272 4.05 -4.20 12.27
C ASP A 272 4.44 -5.40 13.14
N PHE A 273 4.59 -6.58 12.54
CA PHE A 273 4.99 -7.81 13.21
C PHE A 273 6.28 -8.34 12.63
N ILE A 274 7.15 -8.87 13.49
CA ILE A 274 8.38 -9.56 13.11
C ILE A 274 8.29 -10.97 13.68
N VAL A 275 8.37 -11.96 12.81
CA VAL A 275 8.35 -13.38 13.17
C VAL A 275 9.65 -13.99 12.75
N ASP A 276 10.43 -14.43 13.73
CA ASP A 276 11.71 -15.09 13.50
C ASP A 276 11.60 -16.57 13.87
N SER A 277 12.08 -17.44 12.99
CA SER A 277 12.23 -18.88 13.25
C SER A 277 13.69 -19.23 13.55
N TYR A 278 13.96 -19.68 14.78
CA TYR A 278 15.29 -20.13 15.21
C TYR A 278 15.20 -21.52 15.86
N ASN A 279 15.98 -22.49 15.37
CA ASN A 279 16.03 -23.87 15.90
C ASN A 279 14.69 -24.61 16.01
N GLY A 280 13.70 -24.25 15.18
CA GLY A 280 12.36 -24.83 15.25
C GLY A 280 11.43 -24.15 16.26
N GLU A 281 11.87 -23.10 16.94
CA GLU A 281 11.00 -22.23 17.73
C GLU A 281 10.67 -20.96 16.94
N VAL A 282 9.38 -20.64 16.85
CA VAL A 282 8.89 -19.43 16.19
C VAL A 282 8.66 -18.38 17.27
N SER A 283 9.44 -17.30 17.21
CA SER A 283 9.29 -16.15 18.12
C SER A 283 8.57 -15.02 17.40
N ILE A 284 7.65 -14.35 18.12
CA ILE A 284 6.84 -13.26 17.59
C ILE A 284 7.19 -12.00 18.36
N GLN A 285 7.56 -10.95 17.64
CA GLN A 285 7.80 -9.62 18.18
C GLN A 285 6.91 -8.62 17.46
N LEU A 286 6.40 -7.64 18.21
CA LEU A 286 5.63 -6.54 17.66
C LEU A 286 6.59 -5.37 17.46
N ASN A 287 6.63 -4.80 16.26
CA ASN A 287 7.51 -3.69 15.92
C ASN A 287 7.00 -2.39 16.55
N ASN A 288 7.28 -2.24 17.84
CA ASN A 288 6.89 -1.07 18.65
C ASN A 288 7.95 0.02 18.68
N SER A 289 8.95 -0.01 17.79
CA SER A 289 10.06 0.96 17.79
C SER A 289 9.58 2.42 17.75
N ASN A 290 8.40 2.67 17.19
CA ASN A 290 7.81 4.00 17.03
C ASN A 290 6.76 4.37 18.08
N VAL A 291 6.33 3.43 18.94
CA VAL A 291 5.33 3.71 19.97
C VAL A 291 6.04 4.02 21.28
N PRO A 292 6.09 5.28 21.73
CA PRO A 292 6.72 5.61 23.00
C PRO A 292 5.96 4.97 24.16
N SER A 293 6.70 4.60 25.19
CA SER A 293 6.10 4.23 26.48
C SER A 293 5.41 5.45 27.09
N LEU A 294 4.11 5.31 27.35
CA LEU A 294 3.26 6.37 27.90
C LEU A 294 3.09 6.19 29.41
N GLN A 295 3.27 7.28 30.16
CA GLN A 295 3.05 7.34 31.60
C GLN A 295 2.21 8.56 31.97
N ILE A 296 1.59 8.51 33.15
CA ILE A 296 0.87 9.66 33.71
C ILE A 296 1.90 10.55 34.40
N ASN A 297 1.87 11.85 34.10
CA ASN A 297 2.78 12.80 34.71
C ASN A 297 2.62 12.79 36.24
N ARG A 298 3.74 12.58 36.93
CA ARG A 298 3.80 12.45 38.39
C ARG A 298 3.32 13.69 39.13
N SER A 299 3.54 14.87 38.56
CA SER A 299 3.12 16.16 39.13
C SER A 299 1.60 16.25 39.29
N PHE A 300 0.84 15.73 38.33
CA PHE A 300 -0.63 15.72 38.39
C PHE A 300 -1.13 14.73 39.45
N SER A 301 -0.47 13.58 39.59
CA SER A 301 -0.80 12.59 40.62
C SER A 301 -0.52 13.11 42.03
N GLU A 302 0.59 13.85 42.22
CA GLU A 302 0.96 14.46 43.49
C GLU A 302 0.05 15.64 43.86
N MET A 303 -0.30 16.49 42.89
CA MET A 303 -1.30 17.55 43.08
C MET A 303 -2.65 16.96 43.51
N LEU A 304 -3.15 15.94 42.81
CA LEU A 304 -4.44 15.33 43.11
C LEU A 304 -4.49 14.64 44.49
N LYS A 305 -3.34 14.09 44.95
CA LYS A 305 -3.19 13.58 46.32
C LYS A 305 -3.18 14.71 47.36
N GLY A 306 -2.39 15.76 47.15
CA GLY A 306 -2.32 16.92 48.08
C GLY A 306 -3.62 17.73 48.20
N TYR A 307 -4.45 17.76 47.15
CA TYR A 307 -5.77 18.39 47.19
C TYR A 307 -6.85 17.53 47.87
N ASN A 308 -6.77 16.20 47.75
CA ASN A 308 -7.69 15.29 48.45
C ASN A 308 -7.51 15.32 49.98
N GLU A 309 -6.30 15.63 50.46
CA GLU A 309 -6.00 15.80 51.88
C GLU A 309 -6.53 17.13 52.47
N ASN A 310 -6.77 18.15 51.63
CA ASN A 310 -7.19 19.50 52.05
C ASN A 310 -8.64 19.87 51.64
N LYS A 311 -9.58 18.92 51.77
CA LYS A 311 -10.99 19.09 51.34
C LYS A 311 -11.76 20.23 52.03
N GLU A 312 -11.35 20.66 53.23
CA GLU A 312 -12.13 21.58 54.06
C GLU A 312 -11.84 23.07 53.82
N SER A 313 -10.82 23.43 53.03
CA SER A 313 -10.35 24.82 52.83
C SER A 313 -10.38 25.28 51.37
N MET A 314 -11.47 25.06 50.64
CA MET A 314 -11.47 25.24 49.17
C MET A 314 -12.40 26.35 48.64
N SER A 315 -11.87 27.19 47.75
CA SER A 315 -12.64 28.10 46.89
C SER A 315 -13.37 27.32 45.78
N ASN A 316 -14.43 27.89 45.19
CA ASN A 316 -15.17 27.23 44.10
C ASN A 316 -14.32 27.05 42.83
N ASP A 317 -13.40 27.98 42.54
CA ASP A 317 -12.47 27.88 41.40
C ASP A 317 -11.51 26.69 41.55
N ASP A 318 -11.03 26.43 42.77
CA ASP A 318 -10.11 25.32 43.01
C ASP A 318 -10.81 23.97 42.84
N LYS A 319 -12.10 23.87 43.18
CA LYS A 319 -12.90 22.67 42.95
C LYS A 319 -13.08 22.38 41.47
N GLN A 320 -13.28 23.42 40.65
CA GLN A 320 -13.36 23.28 39.18
C GLN A 320 -12.01 22.85 38.58
N ALA A 321 -10.90 23.43 39.05
CA ALA A 321 -9.56 23.02 38.63
C ALA A 321 -9.25 21.56 38.97
N ILE A 322 -9.65 21.08 40.15
CA ILE A 322 -9.49 19.67 40.56
C ILE A 322 -10.32 18.75 39.68
N LEU A 323 -11.55 19.13 39.35
CA LEU A 323 -12.44 18.33 38.51
C LEU A 323 -11.87 18.20 37.09
N PHE A 324 -11.33 19.29 36.54
CA PHE A 324 -10.63 19.29 35.25
C PHE A 324 -9.35 18.42 35.28
N MET A 325 -8.53 18.55 36.32
CA MET A 325 -7.32 17.72 36.49
C MET A 325 -7.68 16.24 36.60
N LYS A 326 -8.71 15.89 37.36
CA LYS A 326 -9.20 14.52 37.50
C LYS A 326 -9.66 13.96 36.15
N GLN A 327 -10.45 14.72 35.39
CA GLN A 327 -10.89 14.32 34.05
C GLN A 327 -9.71 14.08 33.09
N LYS A 328 -8.70 14.95 33.10
CA LYS A 328 -7.50 14.78 32.26
C LYS A 328 -6.67 13.57 32.66
N VAL A 329 -6.53 13.29 33.96
CA VAL A 329 -5.87 12.08 34.48
C VAL A 329 -6.66 10.81 34.09
N ASP A 330 -7.98 10.82 34.25
CA ASP A 330 -8.83 9.67 33.89
C ASP A 330 -8.80 9.40 32.38
N SER A 331 -8.81 10.47 31.56
CA SER A 331 -8.64 10.39 30.12
C SER A 331 -7.26 9.84 29.73
N ALA A 332 -6.18 10.26 30.39
CA ALA A 332 -4.83 9.76 30.15
C ALA A 332 -4.72 8.27 30.51
N LYS A 333 -5.23 7.89 31.69
CA LYS A 333 -5.24 6.49 32.15
C LYS A 333 -5.99 5.59 31.15
N TRP A 334 -7.18 6.04 30.74
CA TRP A 334 -7.97 5.31 29.77
C TRP A 334 -7.26 5.17 28.41
N PHE A 335 -6.57 6.21 27.94
CA PHE A 335 -5.81 6.16 26.70
C PHE A 335 -4.63 5.17 26.79
N ILE A 336 -3.90 5.17 27.90
CA ILE A 336 -2.83 4.21 28.18
C ILE A 336 -3.38 2.78 28.16
N ASP A 337 -4.52 2.55 28.83
CA ASP A 337 -5.18 1.24 28.85
C ASP A 337 -5.65 0.81 27.45
N ALA A 338 -6.16 1.74 26.64
CA ALA A 338 -6.55 1.47 25.26
C ALA A 338 -5.34 1.08 24.39
N VAL A 339 -4.19 1.74 24.55
CA VAL A 339 -2.94 1.41 23.85
C VAL A 339 -2.44 0.01 24.27
N LYS A 340 -2.43 -0.29 25.57
CA LYS A 340 -2.08 -1.62 26.09
C LYS A 340 -3.03 -2.71 25.59
N GLN A 341 -4.34 -2.45 25.59
CA GLN A 341 -5.35 -3.38 25.11
C GLN A 341 -5.15 -3.68 23.62
N ARG A 342 -4.82 -2.65 22.82
CA ARG A 342 -4.47 -2.85 21.42
C ARG A 342 -3.25 -3.75 21.26
N GLN A 343 -2.15 -3.47 21.97
CA GLN A 343 -0.94 -4.28 21.86
C GLN A 343 -1.23 -5.75 22.20
N ASN A 344 -1.97 -6.00 23.28
CA ASN A 344 -2.42 -7.34 23.67
C ASN A 344 -3.30 -7.99 22.59
N THR A 345 -4.24 -7.23 22.01
CA THR A 345 -5.12 -7.73 20.93
C THR A 345 -4.32 -8.12 19.69
N LEU A 346 -3.37 -7.28 19.28
CA LEU A 346 -2.48 -7.55 18.14
C LEU A 346 -1.62 -8.79 18.40
N GLN A 347 -0.97 -8.86 19.57
CA GLN A 347 -0.12 -9.97 19.95
C GLN A 347 -0.90 -11.30 19.98
N ARG A 348 -2.04 -11.36 20.69
CA ARG A 348 -2.86 -12.59 20.78
C ARG A 348 -3.42 -13.03 19.44
N THR A 349 -3.80 -12.07 18.59
CA THR A 349 -4.27 -12.38 17.23
C THR A 349 -3.14 -12.97 16.39
N MET A 350 -1.94 -12.39 16.47
CA MET A 350 -0.77 -12.90 15.75
C MET A 350 -0.32 -14.27 16.25
N GLU A 351 -0.27 -14.48 17.58
CA GLU A 351 0.00 -15.78 18.19
C GLU A 351 -0.99 -16.85 17.72
N ALA A 352 -2.29 -16.53 17.63
CA ALA A 352 -3.28 -17.46 17.12
C ALA A 352 -3.05 -17.81 15.64
N ILE A 353 -2.69 -16.82 14.80
CA ILE A 353 -2.38 -17.01 13.38
C ILE A 353 -1.13 -17.88 13.21
N VAL A 354 -0.04 -17.57 13.93
CA VAL A 354 1.21 -18.33 13.88
C VAL A 354 1.00 -19.78 14.34
N ASN A 355 0.20 -20.00 15.38
CA ASN A 355 -0.12 -21.35 15.84
C ASN A 355 -0.93 -22.15 14.82
N LEU A 356 -1.82 -21.51 14.07
CA LEU A 356 -2.61 -22.18 13.03
C LEU A 356 -1.78 -22.44 11.76
N GLN A 357 -0.83 -21.55 11.47
CA GLN A 357 0.06 -21.59 10.29
C GLN A 357 1.50 -21.98 10.66
N TYR A 358 1.69 -22.77 11.71
CA TYR A 358 3.02 -23.03 12.27
C TYR A 358 3.97 -23.65 11.23
N ASP A 359 3.46 -24.56 10.38
CA ASP A 359 4.25 -25.21 9.34
C ASP A 359 4.77 -24.21 8.29
N PHE A 360 3.98 -23.18 7.95
CA PHE A 360 4.40 -22.09 7.06
C PHE A 360 5.49 -21.24 7.72
N PHE A 361 5.35 -20.83 8.98
CA PHE A 361 6.37 -19.99 9.64
C PHE A 361 7.67 -20.74 9.94
N LEU A 362 7.64 -22.08 9.95
CA LEU A 362 8.83 -22.92 10.13
C LEU A 362 9.62 -23.13 8.84
N THR A 363 8.91 -23.39 7.73
CA THR A 363 9.55 -23.75 6.44
C THR A 363 9.62 -22.57 5.46
N GLU A 364 8.74 -21.58 5.66
CA GLU A 364 8.47 -20.45 4.76
C GLU A 364 8.03 -20.87 3.35
N ASP A 365 7.55 -22.11 3.20
CA ASP A 365 6.99 -22.62 1.96
C ASP A 365 5.50 -22.27 1.84
N GLU A 366 5.14 -21.50 0.81
CA GLU A 366 3.74 -21.13 0.53
C GLU A 366 2.82 -22.34 0.28
N THR A 367 3.38 -23.51 -0.04
CA THR A 367 2.64 -24.77 -0.26
C THR A 367 2.12 -25.38 1.03
N GLN A 368 2.76 -25.10 2.17
CA GLN A 368 2.39 -25.65 3.48
C GLN A 368 1.34 -24.78 4.20
N LEU A 369 0.84 -23.75 3.53
CA LEU A 369 -0.15 -22.83 4.08
C LEU A 369 -1.49 -23.54 4.22
N LYS A 370 -1.95 -23.70 5.46
CA LYS A 370 -3.21 -24.35 5.79
C LYS A 370 -4.38 -23.39 5.52
N PRO A 371 -5.51 -23.86 4.97
CA PRO A 371 -6.68 -22.99 4.85
C PRO A 371 -7.17 -22.58 6.24
N MET A 372 -7.47 -21.28 6.39
CA MET A 372 -7.89 -20.68 7.66
C MET A 372 -8.85 -19.52 7.39
N ILE A 373 -9.93 -19.46 8.15
CA ILE A 373 -10.91 -18.37 8.08
C ILE A 373 -10.85 -17.48 9.32
N LEU A 374 -11.38 -16.26 9.21
CA LEU A 374 -11.42 -15.29 10.32
C LEU A 374 -12.13 -15.84 11.57
N LYS A 375 -13.08 -16.77 11.39
CA LYS A 375 -13.82 -17.42 12.48
C LYS A 375 -12.89 -18.29 13.35
N ASP A 376 -11.91 -18.97 12.76
CA ASP A 376 -11.01 -19.87 13.47
C ASP A 376 -10.11 -19.09 14.43
N VAL A 377 -9.63 -17.93 13.98
CA VAL A 377 -8.82 -17.01 14.79
C VAL A 377 -9.68 -16.34 15.87
N ALA A 378 -10.91 -15.94 15.55
CA ALA A 378 -11.85 -15.36 16.51
C ALA A 378 -12.20 -16.35 17.64
N GLU A 379 -12.46 -17.62 17.33
CA GLU A 379 -12.74 -18.66 18.33
C GLU A 379 -11.54 -18.93 19.25
N ARG A 380 -10.31 -18.89 18.72
CA ARG A 380 -9.10 -19.13 19.49
C ARG A 380 -8.70 -17.95 20.38
N THR A 381 -8.97 -16.73 19.94
CA THR A 381 -8.63 -15.49 20.68
C THR A 381 -9.75 -15.04 21.63
N GLY A 382 -11.00 -15.43 21.35
CA GLY A 382 -12.18 -14.95 22.06
C GLY A 382 -12.60 -13.52 21.65
N PHE A 383 -12.05 -13.00 20.55
CA PHE A 383 -12.43 -11.70 20.00
C PHE A 383 -13.57 -11.81 18.98
N ASP A 384 -14.23 -10.69 18.73
CA ASP A 384 -15.23 -10.62 17.66
C ASP A 384 -14.56 -10.73 16.28
N ILE A 385 -15.28 -11.33 15.32
CA ILE A 385 -14.80 -11.51 13.95
C ILE A 385 -14.44 -10.16 13.31
N SER A 386 -15.18 -9.09 13.65
CA SER A 386 -14.90 -7.74 13.15
C SER A 386 -13.57 -7.20 13.68
N THR A 387 -13.19 -7.51 14.93
CA THR A 387 -11.90 -7.11 15.50
C THR A 387 -10.75 -7.80 14.78
N VAL A 388 -10.84 -9.12 14.56
CA VAL A 388 -9.81 -9.88 13.82
C VAL A 388 -9.70 -9.40 12.37
N SER A 389 -10.84 -9.12 11.71
CA SER A 389 -10.88 -8.58 10.35
C SER A 389 -10.14 -7.24 10.26
N ARG A 390 -10.37 -6.32 11.20
CA ARG A 390 -9.68 -5.02 11.27
C ARG A 390 -8.17 -5.18 11.43
N VAL A 391 -7.72 -6.06 12.32
CA VAL A 391 -6.29 -6.37 12.49
C VAL A 391 -5.68 -6.92 11.20
N SER A 392 -6.38 -7.81 10.49
CA SER A 392 -5.83 -8.50 9.32
C SER A 392 -5.71 -7.66 8.04
N ASN A 393 -6.52 -6.60 7.88
CA ASN A 393 -6.60 -5.87 6.61
C ASN A 393 -5.49 -4.84 6.42
N SER A 394 -4.97 -4.26 7.49
CA SER A 394 -4.09 -3.08 7.43
C SER A 394 -2.73 -3.31 8.09
N LYS A 395 -2.32 -4.57 8.25
CA LYS A 395 -1.11 -4.94 8.99
C LYS A 395 -0.26 -5.93 8.21
N TYR A 396 1.05 -5.80 8.36
CA TYR A 396 2.05 -6.62 7.68
C TYR A 396 2.92 -7.37 8.70
N VAL A 397 3.32 -8.58 8.32
CA VAL A 397 4.29 -9.39 9.07
C VAL A 397 5.56 -9.56 8.24
N GLN A 398 6.70 -9.36 8.88
CA GLN A 398 8.01 -9.73 8.38
C GLN A 398 8.36 -11.14 8.85
N THR A 399 8.87 -11.94 7.93
CA THR A 399 9.43 -13.29 8.12
C THR A 399 10.90 -13.28 7.68
N ASN A 400 11.62 -14.40 7.77
CA ASN A 400 13.05 -14.44 7.41
C ASN A 400 13.26 -14.19 5.90
N THR A 401 12.31 -14.60 5.06
CA THR A 401 12.38 -14.46 3.59
C THR A 401 11.73 -13.19 3.04
N GLY A 402 10.77 -12.58 3.74
CA GLY A 402 10.07 -11.41 3.22
C GLY A 402 8.95 -10.85 4.08
N ILE A 403 8.26 -9.84 3.55
CA ILE A 403 7.13 -9.14 4.19
C ILE A 403 5.81 -9.59 3.54
N TYR A 404 4.86 -10.04 4.36
CA TYR A 404 3.55 -10.52 3.93
C TYR A 404 2.41 -9.72 4.58
N PRO A 405 1.36 -9.34 3.84
CA PRO A 405 0.15 -8.78 4.45
C PRO A 405 -0.55 -9.87 5.26
N LEU A 406 -1.12 -9.55 6.43
CA LEU A 406 -1.81 -10.54 7.27
C LEU A 406 -2.99 -11.22 6.55
N LYS A 407 -3.68 -10.49 5.67
CA LYS A 407 -4.71 -11.03 4.77
C LYS A 407 -4.23 -12.20 3.91
N PHE A 408 -2.92 -12.32 3.67
CA PHE A 408 -2.31 -13.41 2.90
C PHE A 408 -2.57 -14.78 3.51
N PHE A 409 -2.63 -14.89 4.84
CA PHE A 409 -2.81 -16.16 5.55
C PHE A 409 -4.26 -16.65 5.57
N PHE A 410 -5.22 -15.79 5.22
CA PHE A 410 -6.62 -16.15 5.16
C PHE A 410 -6.94 -16.67 3.77
N SER A 411 -7.23 -17.96 3.67
CA SER A 411 -7.55 -18.61 2.39
C SER A 411 -8.77 -19.50 2.52
N GLU A 412 -9.57 -19.53 1.45
CA GLU A 412 -10.73 -20.40 1.37
C GLU A 412 -10.28 -21.86 1.23
N ALA A 413 -10.84 -22.72 2.07
CA ALA A 413 -10.70 -24.17 1.98
C ALA A 413 -11.48 -24.71 0.77
N MET A 414 -10.85 -25.62 0.00
CA MET A 414 -11.54 -26.51 -0.92
C MET A 414 -11.34 -27.96 -0.50
N GLN A 415 -12.40 -28.74 -0.58
CA GLN A 415 -12.35 -30.17 -0.23
C GLN A 415 -11.78 -30.99 -1.37
N THR A 416 -10.75 -31.79 -1.07
CA THR A 416 -10.29 -32.89 -1.91
C THR A 416 -11.22 -34.10 -1.81
N ASN A 417 -11.10 -35.04 -2.77
CA ASN A 417 -11.77 -36.34 -2.69
C ASN A 417 -11.32 -37.18 -1.48
N THR A 418 -10.16 -36.86 -0.89
CA THR A 418 -9.61 -37.51 0.31
C THR A 418 -10.10 -36.89 1.61
N GLY A 419 -10.91 -35.83 1.56
CA GLY A 419 -11.43 -35.15 2.74
C GLY A 419 -10.44 -34.20 3.42
N GLU A 420 -9.29 -33.95 2.79
CA GLU A 420 -8.34 -32.92 3.23
C GLU A 420 -8.73 -31.56 2.65
N ASP A 421 -8.77 -30.53 3.49
CA ASP A 421 -9.01 -29.15 3.10
C ASP A 421 -7.70 -28.54 2.57
N ILE A 422 -7.67 -28.27 1.27
CA ILE A 422 -6.54 -27.65 0.58
C ILE A 422 -6.82 -26.20 0.28
N SER A 423 -5.76 -25.39 0.22
CA SER A 423 -5.88 -23.98 -0.08
C SER A 423 -6.02 -23.74 -1.60
N SER A 424 -6.79 -22.74 -1.99
CA SER A 424 -6.86 -22.30 -3.40
C SER A 424 -5.50 -21.82 -3.97
N ARG A 425 -4.50 -21.60 -3.12
CA ARG A 425 -3.15 -21.15 -3.49
C ARG A 425 -2.23 -22.28 -3.84
N GLU A 426 -2.27 -23.38 -3.10
CA GLU A 426 -1.55 -24.61 -3.44
C GLU A 426 -1.91 -25.05 -4.87
N VAL A 427 -3.20 -25.00 -5.21
CA VAL A 427 -3.70 -25.26 -6.57
C VAL A 427 -3.09 -24.32 -7.60
N LYS A 428 -2.98 -23.01 -7.29
CA LYS A 428 -2.38 -22.02 -8.19
C LYS A 428 -0.88 -22.25 -8.38
N LEU A 429 -0.18 -22.65 -7.33
CA LEU A 429 1.25 -22.93 -7.36
C LEU A 429 1.53 -24.18 -8.18
N ILE A 430 0.78 -25.27 -7.95
CA ILE A 430 0.87 -26.49 -8.76
C ILE A 430 0.49 -26.21 -10.22
N LEU A 431 -0.49 -25.33 -10.46
CA LEU A 431 -0.86 -24.89 -11.81
C LEU A 431 0.31 -24.14 -12.46
N LYS A 432 0.98 -23.25 -11.73
CA LYS A 432 2.17 -22.52 -12.20
C LYS A 432 3.31 -23.49 -12.51
N GLU A 433 3.63 -24.40 -11.60
CA GLU A 433 4.67 -25.42 -11.78
C GLU A 433 4.37 -26.35 -12.97
N SER A 434 3.11 -26.71 -13.17
CA SER A 434 2.68 -27.53 -14.32
C SER A 434 2.79 -26.78 -15.65
N ILE A 435 2.68 -25.44 -15.63
CA ILE A 435 2.86 -24.58 -16.80
C ILE A 435 4.35 -24.28 -17.04
N ASP A 436 5.16 -24.10 -15.99
CA ASP A 436 6.60 -23.86 -16.10
C ASP A 436 7.33 -25.09 -16.66
N ASN A 437 6.85 -26.29 -16.32
CA ASN A 437 7.34 -27.56 -16.88
C ASN A 437 6.72 -27.92 -18.24
N GLU A 438 5.93 -27.03 -18.88
CA GLU A 438 5.29 -27.32 -20.15
C GLU A 438 6.27 -27.30 -21.34
N ASN A 439 5.95 -28.04 -22.40
CA ASN A 439 6.73 -27.97 -23.63
C ASN A 439 6.43 -26.64 -24.37
N PRO A 440 7.42 -25.75 -24.58
CA PRO A 440 7.20 -24.43 -25.18
C PRO A 440 6.72 -24.47 -26.64
N VAL A 441 6.94 -25.59 -27.35
CA VAL A 441 6.48 -25.81 -28.73
C VAL A 441 5.00 -26.19 -28.78
N LYS A 442 4.50 -26.85 -27.72
CA LYS A 442 3.11 -27.31 -27.60
C LYS A 442 2.59 -27.07 -26.18
N PRO A 443 2.20 -25.82 -25.87
CA PRO A 443 1.74 -25.44 -24.54
C PRO A 443 0.44 -26.16 -24.16
N LEU A 444 0.27 -26.40 -22.86
CA LEU A 444 -0.86 -27.15 -22.32
C LEU A 444 -2.14 -26.31 -22.39
N THR A 445 -3.20 -26.92 -22.93
CA THR A 445 -4.53 -26.29 -22.95
C THR A 445 -5.19 -26.35 -21.57
N ASP A 446 -6.11 -25.42 -21.29
CA ASP A 446 -6.85 -25.39 -20.02
C ASP A 446 -7.59 -26.73 -19.74
N ASP A 447 -7.95 -27.50 -20.78
CA ASP A 447 -8.58 -28.84 -20.64
C ASP A 447 -7.58 -29.95 -20.29
N GLN A 448 -6.30 -29.77 -20.62
CA GLN A 448 -5.24 -30.69 -20.22
C GLN A 448 -4.78 -30.38 -18.79
N LEU A 449 -4.71 -29.10 -18.42
CA LEU A 449 -4.40 -28.66 -17.06
C LEU A 449 -5.47 -29.15 -16.06
N THR A 450 -6.75 -29.12 -16.43
CA THR A 450 -7.80 -29.72 -15.59
C THR A 450 -7.62 -31.22 -15.40
N LYS A 451 -7.21 -31.96 -16.43
CA LYS A 451 -6.99 -33.40 -16.31
C LYS A 451 -5.82 -33.72 -15.38
N ILE A 452 -4.70 -33.02 -15.53
CA ILE A 452 -3.52 -33.17 -14.67
C ILE A 452 -3.88 -32.87 -13.20
N LEU A 453 -4.67 -31.82 -12.95
CA LEU A 453 -5.11 -31.48 -11.60
C LEU A 453 -6.07 -32.53 -11.02
N ASN A 454 -7.02 -33.04 -11.82
CA ASN A 454 -7.92 -34.12 -11.38
C ASN A 454 -7.17 -35.44 -11.11
N GLU A 455 -6.15 -35.77 -11.91
CA GLU A 455 -5.28 -36.94 -11.67
C GLU A 455 -4.50 -36.83 -10.37
N LYS A 456 -4.08 -35.62 -9.99
CA LYS A 456 -3.45 -35.33 -8.69
C LYS A 456 -4.45 -35.30 -7.52
N GLY A 457 -5.75 -35.52 -7.76
CA GLY A 457 -6.79 -35.58 -6.72
C GLY A 457 -7.58 -34.27 -6.50
N TYR A 458 -7.31 -33.24 -7.31
CA TYR A 458 -7.95 -31.93 -7.20
C TYR A 458 -9.18 -31.82 -8.11
N VAL A 459 -10.38 -31.82 -7.53
CA VAL A 459 -11.64 -31.71 -8.30
C VAL A 459 -11.88 -30.26 -8.73
N ILE A 460 -11.40 -29.89 -9.91
CA ILE A 460 -11.46 -28.51 -10.40
C ILE A 460 -12.09 -28.45 -11.79
N ALA A 461 -13.03 -27.53 -11.97
CA ALA A 461 -13.67 -27.26 -13.26
C ALA A 461 -12.77 -26.42 -14.17
N ARG A 462 -12.91 -26.60 -15.49
CA ARG A 462 -12.18 -25.83 -16.53
C ARG A 462 -12.28 -24.31 -16.37
N ARG A 463 -13.46 -23.80 -16.00
CA ARG A 463 -13.66 -22.36 -15.76
C ARG A 463 -12.82 -21.85 -14.57
N THR A 464 -12.68 -22.67 -13.54
CA THR A 464 -11.89 -22.33 -12.35
C THR A 464 -10.39 -22.30 -12.66
N VAL A 465 -9.89 -23.25 -13.48
CA VAL A 465 -8.51 -23.23 -13.98
C VAL A 465 -8.25 -21.98 -14.83
N ALA A 466 -9.17 -21.63 -15.74
CA ALA A 466 -9.04 -20.41 -16.54
C ALA A 466 -8.99 -19.14 -15.67
N LYS A 467 -9.87 -19.05 -14.66
CA LYS A 467 -9.88 -17.95 -13.68
C LYS A 467 -8.57 -17.86 -12.89
N TYR A 468 -8.05 -18.99 -12.40
CA TYR A 468 -6.79 -19.01 -11.67
C TYR A 468 -5.60 -18.66 -12.55
N ARG A 469 -5.60 -19.10 -13.81
CA ARG A 469 -4.60 -18.71 -14.82
C ARG A 469 -4.62 -17.21 -15.08
N GLU A 470 -5.80 -16.61 -15.23
CA GLU A 470 -5.96 -15.16 -15.41
C GLU A 470 -5.48 -14.38 -14.19
N GLN A 471 -5.78 -14.85 -12.98
CA GLN A 471 -5.28 -14.24 -11.74
C GLN A 471 -3.75 -14.29 -11.61
N LEU A 472 -3.11 -15.29 -12.22
CA LEU A 472 -1.65 -15.41 -12.28
C LEU A 472 -1.03 -14.64 -13.45
N ASN A 473 -1.81 -13.87 -14.22
CA ASN A 473 -1.38 -13.18 -15.44
C ASN A 473 -0.74 -14.09 -16.50
N ILE A 474 -1.07 -15.39 -16.49
CA ILE A 474 -0.53 -16.35 -17.46
C ILE A 474 -1.41 -16.31 -18.72
N PRO A 475 -0.87 -16.04 -19.91
CA PRO A 475 -1.67 -15.94 -21.12
C PRO A 475 -2.15 -17.32 -21.61
N VAL A 476 -3.15 -17.33 -22.50
CA VAL A 476 -3.70 -18.57 -23.08
C VAL A 476 -2.63 -19.37 -23.82
N ALA A 477 -2.80 -20.69 -23.91
CA ALA A 477 -1.85 -21.60 -24.56
C ALA A 477 -1.34 -21.08 -25.92
N ARG A 478 -2.21 -20.49 -26.75
CA ARG A 478 -1.82 -19.94 -28.06
C ARG A 478 -0.73 -18.86 -27.97
N LEU A 479 -0.78 -18.01 -26.96
CA LEU A 479 0.18 -16.92 -26.74
C LEU A 479 1.46 -17.40 -26.04
N ARG A 480 1.45 -18.58 -25.41
CA ARG A 480 2.63 -19.19 -24.76
C ARG A 480 3.52 -19.98 -25.72
N LYS A 481 3.02 -20.29 -26.92
CA LYS A 481 3.80 -20.98 -27.95
C LYS A 481 5.02 -20.13 -28.33
N LYS A 482 6.22 -20.70 -28.17
CA LYS A 482 7.49 -20.14 -28.67
C LYS A 482 7.93 -20.93 -29.92
N ILE A 483 8.60 -20.24 -30.84
CA ILE A 483 9.17 -20.83 -32.07
C ILE A 483 10.61 -21.26 -31.80
#